data_AF-A0A0W8FQQ2-F1
#
_entry.id   AF-A0A0W8FQQ2-F1
#
_cell.length_a   1.000
_cell.length_b   1.000
_cell.length_c   1.000
_cell.angle_alpha   90.00
_cell.angle_beta   90.00
_cell.angle_gamma   90.00
#
_symmetry.space_group_name_H-M   'P 1'
#
loop_
_entity.id
_entity.type
_entity.pdbx_description
1 polymer ?
#
loop_
_entity_poly.entity_id
_entity_poly.type
_entity_poly.pdbx_seq_one_letter_code
_entity_poly.pdbx_strand_id
1 'polypeptide(L)'
;MIQDRLDKIEDKLKQSNTIKDNDKAELLNLVKTLRKEIADLSRTHHEQAESVAGFAELSAHEATRSEKSLELFNLSIEGLTSSVQGFEVSHPRLVELINTFCTMLARLGI
;
A
#
# COMPACT_ATOMS: atom_id res chain seq x y z
N MET A 1 13.75 -6.36 3.95
CA MET A 1 12.79 -7.48 3.85
C MET A 1 11.39 -6.90 3.87
N ILE A 2 10.36 -7.62 3.40
CA ILE A 2 8.94 -7.19 3.39
C ILE A 2 8.54 -6.29 4.58
N GLN A 3 8.87 -6.70 5.81
CA GLN A 3 8.52 -5.96 7.03
C GLN A 3 9.15 -4.56 7.09
N ASP A 4 10.43 -4.43 6.71
CA ASP A 4 11.12 -3.13 6.66
C ASP A 4 10.44 -2.14 5.70
N ARG A 5 9.89 -2.63 4.58
CA ARG A 5 9.16 -1.78 3.62
C ARG A 5 7.88 -1.25 4.24
N LEU A 6 7.15 -2.10 4.97
CA LEU A 6 5.91 -1.71 5.64
C LEU A 6 6.16 -0.74 6.80
N ASP A 7 7.26 -0.92 7.54
CA ASP A 7 7.68 0.02 8.59
C ASP A 7 7.98 1.41 7.99
N LYS A 8 8.64 1.47 6.84
CA LYS A 8 8.89 2.74 6.13
C LYS A 8 7.60 3.44 5.70
N ILE A 9 6.57 2.69 5.30
CA ILE A 9 5.25 3.27 4.97
C ILE A 9 4.66 3.92 6.21
N GLU A 10 4.63 3.21 7.34
CA GLU A 10 4.09 3.74 8.58
C GLU A 10 4.83 4.99 9.05
N ASP A 11 6.16 4.99 8.98
CA ASP A 11 6.97 6.12 9.41
C ASP A 11 6.78 7.34 8.52
N LYS A 12 6.71 7.14 7.19
CA LYS A 12 6.36 8.23 6.25
C LYS A 12 4.97 8.80 6.53
N LEU A 13 3.97 7.95 6.75
CA LEU A 13 2.63 8.39 7.08
C LEU A 13 2.59 9.17 8.41
N LYS A 14 3.32 8.72 9.43
CA LYS A 14 3.43 9.44 10.72
C LYS A 14 4.09 10.81 10.55
N GLN A 15 5.17 10.89 9.79
CA GLN A 15 5.96 12.11 9.55
C GLN A 15 5.28 13.10 8.59
N SER A 16 4.33 12.64 7.78
CA SER A 16 3.63 13.50 6.83
C SER A 16 2.71 14.49 7.55
N ASN A 17 2.99 15.78 7.38
CA ASN A 17 2.17 16.88 7.91
C ASN A 17 1.11 17.36 6.91
N THR A 18 1.08 16.77 5.70
CA THR A 18 0.14 17.15 4.62
C THR A 18 -1.16 16.34 4.67
N ILE A 19 -1.21 15.26 5.44
CA ILE A 19 -2.37 14.38 5.60
C ILE A 19 -3.14 14.76 6.85
N LYS A 20 -4.48 14.78 6.78
CA LYS A 20 -5.35 15.01 7.94
C LYS A 20 -5.20 13.87 8.96
N ASP A 21 -5.31 14.18 10.25
CA ASP A 21 -5.11 13.18 11.32
C ASP A 21 -6.05 11.97 11.22
N ASN A 22 -7.31 12.18 10.79
CA ASN A 22 -8.27 11.10 10.59
C ASN A 22 -7.84 10.16 9.45
N ASP A 23 -7.50 10.71 8.28
CA ASP A 23 -7.05 9.94 7.11
C ASP A 23 -5.71 9.22 7.41
N LYS A 24 -4.83 9.87 8.19
CA LYS A 24 -3.57 9.27 8.67
C LYS A 24 -3.83 8.06 9.57
N ALA A 25 -4.73 8.18 10.54
CA ALA A 25 -5.07 7.08 11.44
C ALA A 25 -5.68 5.89 10.68
N GLU A 26 -6.54 6.17 9.71
CA GLU A 26 -7.17 5.16 8.86
C GLU A 26 -6.14 4.42 7.99
N LEU A 27 -5.25 5.15 7.32
CA LEU A 27 -4.16 4.57 6.52
C LEU A 27 -3.19 3.75 7.37
N LEU A 28 -2.82 4.22 8.56
CA LEU A 28 -1.99 3.44 9.49
C LEU A 28 -2.66 2.13 9.89
N ASN A 29 -3.99 2.12 10.06
CA ASN A 29 -4.73 0.90 10.35
C ASN A 29 -4.76 -0.06 9.14
N LEU A 30 -4.92 0.47 7.93
CA LEU A 30 -4.84 -0.32 6.70
C LEU A 30 -3.45 -0.96 6.54
N VAL A 31 -2.37 -0.21 6.75
CA VAL A 31 -1.00 -0.72 6.64
C VAL A 31 -0.73 -1.83 7.66
N LYS A 32 -1.22 -1.68 8.90
CA LYS A 32 -1.14 -2.74 9.92
C LYS A 32 -1.88 -4.01 9.52
N THR A 33 -3.03 -3.87 8.87
CA THR A 33 -3.81 -5.00 8.36
C THR A 33 -3.09 -5.64 7.17
N LEU A 34 -2.55 -4.83 6.28
CA LEU A 34 -1.83 -5.26 5.09
C LEU A 34 -0.58 -6.04 5.47
N ARG A 35 0.10 -5.62 6.54
CA ARG A 35 1.23 -6.36 7.13
C ARG A 35 0.88 -7.79 7.48
N LYS A 36 -0.29 -8.04 8.05
CA LYS A 36 -0.73 -9.39 8.44
C LYS A 36 -1.01 -10.25 7.21
N GLU A 37 -1.75 -9.70 6.24
CA GLU A 37 -2.11 -10.41 5.01
C GLU A 37 -0.87 -10.72 4.14
N ILE A 38 0.05 -9.76 3.98
CA ILE A 38 1.31 -9.98 3.25
C ILE A 38 2.20 -10.98 3.99
N ALA A 39 2.25 -10.96 5.32
CA ALA A 39 3.01 -11.94 6.08
C ALA A 39 2.48 -13.36 5.85
N ASP A 40 1.16 -13.54 5.79
CA ASP A 40 0.56 -14.84 5.47
C ASP A 40 0.82 -15.25 4.01
N LEU A 41 0.63 -14.32 3.06
CA LEU A 41 0.95 -14.54 1.65
C LEU A 41 2.41 -14.95 1.46
N SER A 42 3.35 -14.34 2.19
CA SER A 42 4.78 -14.61 2.04
C SER A 42 5.20 -16.05 2.38
N ARG A 43 4.35 -16.80 3.08
CA ARG A 43 4.58 -18.21 3.39
C ARG A 43 4.31 -19.13 2.21
N THR A 44 3.46 -18.70 1.27
CA THR A 44 3.03 -19.50 0.11
C THR A 44 3.49 -18.89 -1.22
N HIS A 45 3.59 -17.57 -1.30
CA HIS A 45 3.88 -16.78 -2.51
C HIS A 45 4.83 -15.63 -2.16
N HIS A 46 6.09 -15.99 -1.84
CA HIS A 46 7.07 -15.03 -1.33
C HIS A 46 7.39 -13.88 -2.30
N GLU A 47 7.57 -14.19 -3.59
CA GLU A 47 7.92 -13.18 -4.61
C GLU A 47 6.77 -12.18 -4.84
N GLN A 48 5.54 -12.68 -4.84
CA GLN A 48 4.34 -11.83 -4.94
C GLN A 48 4.18 -10.97 -3.68
N ALA A 49 4.44 -11.53 -2.49
CA ALA A 49 4.40 -10.76 -1.25
C ALA A 49 5.44 -9.62 -1.21
N GLU A 50 6.67 -9.85 -1.70
CA GLU A 50 7.68 -8.79 -1.89
C GLU A 50 7.22 -7.75 -2.91
N SER A 51 6.60 -8.18 -4.02
CA SER A 51 6.08 -7.26 -5.05
C SER A 51 4.97 -6.36 -4.49
N VAL A 52 3.98 -6.93 -3.81
CA VAL A 52 2.89 -6.20 -3.17
C VAL A 52 3.43 -5.20 -2.15
N ALA A 53 4.37 -5.61 -1.29
CA ALA A 53 4.97 -4.71 -0.31
C ALA A 53 5.78 -3.57 -0.98
N GLY A 54 6.52 -3.87 -2.05
CA GLY A 54 7.27 -2.88 -2.81
C GLY A 54 6.38 -1.85 -3.48
N PHE A 55 5.31 -2.27 -4.14
CA PHE A 55 4.36 -1.35 -4.76
C PHE A 55 3.54 -0.58 -3.73
N ALA A 56 3.16 -1.19 -2.60
CA ALA A 56 2.48 -0.47 -1.51
C ALA A 56 3.37 0.65 -0.94
N GLU A 57 4.67 0.39 -0.80
CA GLU A 57 5.66 1.40 -0.39
C GLU A 57 5.75 2.53 -1.40
N LEU A 58 5.85 2.20 -2.69
CA LEU A 58 5.94 3.16 -3.78
C LEU A 58 4.67 4.02 -3.87
N SER A 59 3.48 3.42 -3.83
CA SER A 59 2.22 4.14 -3.90
C SER A 59 2.01 5.08 -2.73
N ALA A 60 2.35 4.64 -1.51
CA ALA A 60 2.31 5.52 -0.34
C ALA A 60 3.32 6.66 -0.48
N HIS A 61 4.50 6.40 -1.05
CA HIS A 61 5.49 7.44 -1.27
C HIS A 61 5.01 8.51 -2.26
N GLU A 62 4.48 8.11 -3.42
CA GLU A 62 4.01 9.05 -4.43
C GLU A 62 2.76 9.83 -3.95
N ALA A 63 1.85 9.20 -3.21
CA ALA A 63 0.68 9.88 -2.64
C ALA A 63 1.04 10.97 -1.61
N THR A 64 2.16 10.80 -0.90
CA THR A 64 2.61 11.70 0.18
C THR A 64 3.74 12.64 -0.22
N ARG A 65 4.14 12.60 -1.49
CA ARG A 65 5.23 13.41 -2.03
C ARG A 65 4.87 14.90 -2.01
N SER A 66 5.82 15.75 -1.66
CA SER A 66 5.62 17.21 -1.64
C SER A 66 5.32 17.77 -3.04
N GLU A 67 6.01 17.26 -4.06
CA GLU A 67 5.76 17.57 -5.47
C GLU A 67 5.04 16.38 -6.10
N LYS A 68 3.71 16.51 -6.23
CA LYS A 68 2.86 15.42 -6.74
C LYS A 68 3.07 15.20 -8.23
N SER A 69 3.27 13.95 -8.63
CA SER A 69 3.23 13.51 -10.03
C SER A 69 2.08 12.53 -10.22
N LEU A 70 1.04 12.94 -10.95
CA LEU A 70 -0.12 12.09 -11.21
C LEU A 70 0.25 10.85 -12.04
N GLU A 71 1.20 10.97 -12.95
CA GLU A 71 1.68 9.86 -13.78
C GLU A 71 2.38 8.79 -12.93
N LEU A 72 3.33 9.18 -12.08
CA LEU A 72 4.04 8.23 -11.20
C LEU A 72 3.10 7.61 -10.17
N PHE A 73 2.15 8.40 -9.65
CA PHE A 73 1.13 7.89 -8.75
C PHE A 73 0.28 6.81 -9.43
N ASN A 74 -0.24 7.06 -10.63
CA ASN A 74 -1.06 6.09 -11.35
C ASN A 74 -0.29 4.80 -11.67
N LEU A 75 0.97 4.92 -12.14
CA LEU A 75 1.83 3.75 -12.40
C LEU A 75 2.06 2.91 -11.13
N SER A 76 2.23 3.57 -9.98
CA SER A 76 2.41 2.85 -8.72
C SER A 76 1.15 2.06 -8.32
N ILE A 77 -0.03 2.65 -8.49
CA ILE A 77 -1.33 2.04 -8.16
C ILE A 77 -1.64 0.88 -9.11
N GLU A 78 -1.34 1.05 -10.41
CA GLU A 78 -1.49 0.00 -11.41
C GLU A 78 -0.58 -1.20 -11.08
N GLY A 79 0.68 -0.95 -10.73
CA GLY A 79 1.61 -2.00 -10.30
C GLY A 79 1.15 -2.72 -9.04
N LEU A 80 0.62 -1.99 -8.05
CA LEU A 80 0.08 -2.58 -6.82
C LEU A 80 -1.14 -3.48 -7.10
N THR A 81 -2.06 -3.01 -7.94
CA THR A 81 -3.26 -3.75 -8.31
C THR A 81 -2.92 -5.00 -9.13
N SER A 82 -1.99 -4.87 -10.08
CA SER A 82 -1.49 -5.99 -10.89
C SER A 82 -0.81 -7.06 -10.04
N SER A 83 -0.12 -6.65 -8.97
CA SER A 83 0.57 -7.57 -8.05
C SER A 83 -0.36 -8.48 -7.27
N VAL A 84 -1.65 -8.11 -7.15
CA VAL A 84 -2.67 -8.95 -6.53
C VAL A 84 -3.64 -9.59 -7.51
N GLN A 85 -3.50 -9.30 -8.80
CA GLN A 85 -4.33 -9.86 -9.86
C GLN A 85 -4.04 -11.36 -10.00
N GLY A 86 -5.00 -12.19 -9.60
CA GLY A 86 -4.85 -13.65 -9.50
C GLY A 86 -5.02 -14.22 -8.09
N PHE A 87 -5.06 -13.36 -7.06
CA PHE A 87 -5.38 -13.77 -5.69
C PHE A 87 -6.86 -13.58 -5.32
N GLU A 88 -7.72 -13.25 -6.28
CA GLU A 88 -9.16 -13.00 -6.06
C GLU A 88 -9.88 -14.20 -5.42
N VAL A 89 -9.45 -15.42 -5.75
CA VAL A 89 -10.05 -16.66 -5.21
C VAL A 89 -9.29 -17.14 -3.98
N SER A 90 -7.96 -17.09 -3.99
CA SER A 90 -7.12 -17.69 -2.94
C SER A 90 -6.89 -16.76 -1.74
N HIS A 91 -6.81 -15.45 -1.96
CA HIS A 91 -6.63 -14.44 -0.92
C HIS A 91 -7.55 -13.22 -1.15
N PRO A 92 -8.89 -13.40 -1.17
CA PRO A 92 -9.83 -12.33 -1.49
C PRO A 92 -9.72 -11.12 -0.56
N ARG A 93 -9.40 -11.34 0.72
CA ARG A 93 -9.20 -10.25 1.70
C ARG A 93 -8.01 -9.37 1.37
N LEU A 94 -6.92 -9.94 0.87
CA LEU A 94 -5.76 -9.17 0.44
C LEU A 94 -6.14 -8.23 -0.71
N VAL A 95 -6.88 -8.75 -1.70
CA VAL A 95 -7.33 -7.97 -2.86
C VAL A 95 -8.24 -6.82 -2.43
N GLU A 96 -9.22 -7.09 -1.55
CA GLU A 96 -10.13 -6.07 -1.00
C GLU A 96 -9.36 -4.98 -0.25
N LEU A 97 -8.39 -5.37 0.57
CA LEU A 97 -7.58 -4.45 1.35
C LEU A 97 -6.70 -3.57 0.46
N ILE A 98 -6.09 -4.15 -0.58
CA ILE A 98 -5.31 -3.40 -1.57
C ILE A 98 -6.18 -2.41 -2.31
N ASN A 99 -7.38 -2.80 -2.76
CA ASN A 99 -8.30 -1.88 -3.43
C ASN A 99 -8.72 -0.72 -2.52
N THR A 100 -8.98 -1.00 -1.25
CA THR A 100 -9.29 0.01 -0.23
C THR A 100 -8.12 0.96 -0.02
N PHE A 101 -6.90 0.42 0.08
CA PHE A 101 -5.67 1.18 0.23
C PHE A 101 -5.43 2.09 -0.99
N CYS A 102 -5.52 1.56 -2.22
CA CYS A 102 -5.42 2.33 -3.45
C CYS A 102 -6.43 3.48 -3.51
N THR A 103 -7.68 3.23 -3.10
CA THR A 103 -8.74 4.24 -3.08
C THR A 103 -8.45 5.36 -2.08
N MET A 104 -7.94 5.04 -0.89
CA MET A 104 -7.53 6.07 0.08
C MET A 104 -6.34 6.88 -0.41
N LEU A 105 -5.33 6.23 -0.98
CA LEU A 105 -4.18 6.93 -1.54
C LEU A 105 -4.57 7.86 -2.70
N ALA A 106 -5.50 7.42 -3.57
CA ALA A 106 -6.01 8.26 -4.65
C ALA A 106 -6.69 9.52 -4.11
N ARG A 107 -7.47 9.39 -3.02
CA ARG A 107 -8.09 10.56 -2.36
C ARG A 107 -7.07 11.54 -1.77
N LEU A 108 -5.86 11.09 -1.43
CA LEU A 108 -4.77 11.97 -0.98
C LEU A 108 -3.98 12.57 -2.14
N GLY A 109 -3.82 11.83 -3.24
CA GLY A 109 -3.05 12.21 -4.43
C GLY A 109 -3.78 13.19 -5.34
N ILE A 110 -5.12 13.18 -5.36
CA ILE A 110 -5.97 14.15 -6.07
C ILE A 110 -5.91 15.54 -5.42
#